data_AF-A0A386WI67-F1
#
_entry.id   AF-A0A386WI67-F1
#
_cell.length_a   1.000
_cell.length_b   1.000
_cell.length_c   1.000
_cell.angle_alpha   90.00
_cell.angle_beta   90.00
_cell.angle_gamma   90.00
#
_symmetry.space_group_name_H-M   'P 1'
#
loop_
_entity.id
_entity.type
_entity.pdbx_description
1 polymer ?
#
loop_
_entity_poly.entity_id
_entity_poly.type
_entity_poly.pdbx_seq_one_letter_code
_entity_poly.pdbx_strand_id
1 'polypeptide(L)'
;MLAVVGTLAVFGGIVAVTQISSAQDRRTTTRAASASCVPASPGATAPNGQGSTTRTWQNGRWVRSHWGDGQMSPAECQQTNAGGAGAGTPTVACPDVRGRLPQVPDRARAEVDRTLALLESQIADANRRLAADGRNGGDFINNAILRPLADKRTAALNRIATAIGRVAQRPQGLDQLAQCALTDTPGTGGGQNGGNNNGGNNGGQNGGGNNNGGGQNNGGGNGLNVLAKDCSGSQLQAHDGFQNGNRCVSTAFGEVGAAANNPSLLITQFPNQVRRNQPFTLRVTTKNLVRDRFLAAGQGGYYLESSLLNGQGLVRGHFHTACRMLGSTRQPPNPQDVPAFFVATEDGRGGDQPDDVLIQIPGLAQSGVAQCAVWAGDGSHRIPMMERANQTPAIDVVRIRVN
;
A
#
# COMPACT_ATOMS: atom_id res chain seq x y z
N MET A 1 55.62 -28.46 63.41
CA MET A 1 54.54 -28.34 64.41
C MET A 1 53.94 -26.94 64.30
N LEU A 2 52.64 -26.85 64.57
CA LEU A 2 51.75 -25.69 64.57
C LEU A 2 51.17 -25.26 63.21
N ALA A 3 50.03 -25.89 62.94
CA ALA A 3 48.96 -25.39 62.11
C ALA A 3 48.47 -24.04 62.63
N VAL A 4 48.20 -23.11 61.71
CA VAL A 4 47.29 -21.99 61.95
C VAL A 4 46.28 -21.97 60.80
N VAL A 5 45.06 -22.31 61.19
CA VAL A 5 43.82 -22.20 60.43
C VAL A 5 43.52 -20.71 60.23
N GLY A 6 43.31 -20.29 58.98
CA GLY A 6 42.99 -18.91 58.62
C GLY A 6 42.19 -18.85 57.34
N THR A 7 40.91 -19.16 57.46
CA THR A 7 39.73 -18.73 56.68
C THR A 7 39.95 -18.26 55.23
N LEU A 8 39.46 -19.07 54.28
CA LEU A 8 39.16 -18.65 52.91
C LEU A 8 38.27 -17.39 52.92
N ALA A 9 38.75 -16.29 52.34
CA ALA A 9 37.92 -15.23 51.78
C ALA A 9 38.06 -15.29 50.26
N VAL A 10 37.17 -16.05 49.62
CA VAL A 10 36.96 -16.00 48.18
C VAL A 10 36.32 -14.64 47.87
N PHE A 11 37.13 -13.67 47.46
CA PHE A 11 36.61 -12.47 46.82
C PHE A 11 36.11 -12.86 45.43
N GLY A 12 34.86 -13.33 45.38
CA GLY A 12 34.08 -13.35 44.15
C GLY A 12 33.91 -11.91 43.70
N GLY A 13 34.67 -11.51 42.68
CA GLY A 13 34.40 -10.30 41.92
C GLY A 13 33.04 -10.45 41.25
N ILE A 14 31.98 -10.01 41.94
CA ILE A 14 30.69 -9.79 41.33
C ILE A 14 30.89 -8.67 40.33
N VAL A 15 30.87 -9.01 39.04
CA VAL A 15 30.54 -8.04 38.00
C VAL A 15 29.16 -7.51 38.37
N ALA A 16 29.12 -6.32 38.96
CA ALA A 16 27.91 -5.56 39.10
C ALA A 16 27.45 -5.21 37.68
N VAL A 17 26.68 -6.11 37.08
CA VAL A 17 25.75 -5.76 36.02
C VAL A 17 24.82 -4.76 36.69
N THR A 18 25.05 -3.47 36.48
CA THR A 18 24.05 -2.45 36.74
C THR A 18 22.85 -2.84 35.88
N GLN A 19 21.91 -3.57 36.48
CA GLN A 19 20.58 -3.70 35.95
C GLN A 19 20.06 -2.27 35.84
N ILE A 20 19.96 -1.80 34.60
CA ILE A 20 19.16 -0.65 34.25
C ILE A 20 17.74 -1.09 34.59
N SER A 21 17.34 -0.82 35.83
CA SER A 21 15.97 -0.99 36.29
C SER A 21 15.09 -0.22 35.34
N SER A 22 14.25 -0.98 34.65
CA SER A 22 13.12 -0.56 33.84
C SER A 22 12.43 0.66 34.44
N ALA A 23 12.78 1.84 33.93
CA ALA A 23 11.90 2.99 34.02
C ALA A 23 10.60 2.56 33.35
N GLN A 24 9.52 2.58 34.14
CA GLN A 24 8.18 2.19 33.77
C GLN A 24 7.88 2.59 32.33
N ASP A 25 7.85 1.60 31.43
CA ASP A 25 7.06 1.67 30.21
C ASP A 25 5.61 1.80 30.67
N ARG A 26 5.21 3.03 31.00
CA ARG A 26 3.85 3.46 30.69
C ARG A 26 3.71 3.12 29.22
N ARG A 27 3.02 2.03 28.93
CA ARG A 27 2.37 1.82 27.64
C ARG A 27 1.43 3.00 27.45
N THR A 28 1.96 4.12 27.01
CA THR A 28 1.24 5.04 26.16
C THR A 28 0.92 4.21 24.93
N THR A 29 -0.25 3.57 24.96
CA THR A 29 -0.99 3.30 23.74
C THR A 29 -1.38 4.65 23.15
N THR A 30 -0.40 5.39 22.62
CA THR A 30 -0.68 6.40 21.60
C THR A 30 -1.09 5.60 20.39
N ARG A 31 -2.39 5.28 20.31
CA ARG A 31 -3.03 5.04 19.02
C ARG A 31 -2.82 6.32 18.22
N ALA A 32 -1.75 6.37 17.43
CA ALA A 32 -1.65 7.28 16.31
C ALA A 32 -2.53 6.73 15.17
N ALA A 33 -3.81 6.53 15.45
CA ALA A 33 -4.83 6.64 14.43
C ALA A 33 -5.17 8.13 14.44
N SER A 34 -4.97 8.82 13.34
CA SER A 34 -5.34 10.23 13.23
C SER A 34 -6.74 10.44 13.81
N ALA A 35 -6.82 11.19 14.91
CA ALA A 35 -8.08 11.39 15.63
C ALA A 35 -9.11 12.22 14.83
N SER A 36 -8.75 12.67 13.64
CA SER A 36 -9.57 13.53 12.79
C SER A 36 -9.69 12.95 11.39
N CYS A 37 -10.92 12.68 10.97
CA CYS A 37 -11.25 12.34 9.61
C CYS A 37 -11.26 13.61 8.76
N VAL A 38 -10.19 13.85 8.01
CA VAL A 38 -10.07 15.01 7.14
C VAL A 38 -10.73 14.75 5.78
N PRO A 39 -11.20 15.79 5.07
CA PRO A 39 -11.64 15.65 3.69
C PRO A 39 -10.51 15.07 2.82
N ALA A 40 -10.86 14.09 1.98
CA ALA A 40 -9.91 13.51 1.04
C ALA A 40 -9.47 14.54 -0.01
N SER A 41 -8.21 14.44 -0.44
CA SER A 41 -7.70 15.23 -1.55
C SER A 41 -8.52 15.00 -2.83
N PRO A 42 -8.62 15.99 -3.73
CA PRO A 42 -9.30 15.82 -5.00
C PRO A 42 -8.74 14.62 -5.80
N GLY A 43 -9.63 13.80 -6.38
CA GLY A 43 -9.24 12.59 -7.14
C GLY A 43 -8.93 11.37 -6.29
N ALA A 44 -9.24 11.40 -4.99
CA ALA A 44 -8.87 10.34 -4.06
C ALA A 44 -9.71 9.04 -4.16
N THR A 45 -10.91 9.11 -4.73
CA THR A 45 -11.87 8.01 -4.67
C THR A 45 -11.75 7.10 -5.89
N ALA A 46 -11.78 5.79 -5.65
CA ALA A 46 -11.91 4.81 -6.72
C ALA A 46 -13.17 5.10 -7.57
N PRO A 47 -13.15 4.89 -8.91
CA PRO A 47 -14.28 5.20 -9.79
C PRO A 47 -15.61 4.51 -9.42
N ASN A 48 -15.56 3.40 -8.68
CA ASN A 48 -16.71 2.63 -8.22
C ASN A 48 -17.13 2.96 -6.77
N GLY A 49 -16.45 3.90 -6.09
CA GLY A 49 -16.70 4.24 -4.68
C GLY A 49 -16.35 3.12 -3.69
N GLN A 50 -15.63 2.08 -4.11
CA GLN A 50 -15.30 0.92 -3.28
C GLN A 50 -13.86 0.99 -2.78
N GLY A 51 -13.66 1.68 -1.65
CA GLY A 51 -12.39 1.65 -0.92
C GLY A 51 -11.26 2.45 -1.58
N SER A 52 -10.26 2.77 -0.77
CA SER A 52 -9.05 3.46 -1.19
C SER A 52 -7.98 2.54 -1.78
N THR A 53 -8.21 1.22 -1.86
CA THR A 53 -7.19 0.24 -2.24
C THR A 53 -7.78 -0.85 -3.12
N THR A 54 -7.07 -1.17 -4.20
CA THR A 54 -7.36 -2.28 -5.12
C THR A 54 -6.20 -3.26 -5.14
N ARG A 55 -6.50 -4.52 -5.45
CA ARG A 55 -5.49 -5.57 -5.60
C ARG A 55 -5.73 -6.31 -6.90
N THR A 56 -4.67 -6.56 -7.65
CA THR A 56 -4.72 -7.29 -8.93
C THR A 56 -3.70 -8.41 -8.90
N TRP A 57 -4.07 -9.59 -9.41
CA TRP A 57 -3.16 -10.73 -9.47
C TRP A 57 -2.33 -10.69 -10.75
N GLN A 58 -1.01 -10.57 -10.61
CA GLN A 58 -0.06 -10.38 -11.71
C GLN A 58 1.19 -11.19 -11.43
N ASN A 59 1.75 -11.87 -12.45
CA ASN A 59 3.03 -12.57 -12.32
C ASN A 59 3.14 -13.49 -11.07
N GLY A 60 2.04 -14.16 -10.70
CA GLY A 60 2.00 -15.05 -9.53
C GLY A 60 1.98 -14.35 -8.17
N ARG A 61 1.71 -13.04 -8.13
CA ARG A 61 1.62 -12.25 -6.90
C ARG A 61 0.44 -11.27 -6.92
N TRP A 62 0.10 -10.77 -5.73
CA TRP A 62 -0.79 -9.63 -5.61
C TRP A 62 -0.01 -8.34 -5.80
N VAL A 63 -0.49 -7.47 -6.67
CA VAL A 63 -0.10 -6.07 -6.77
C VAL A 63 -1.20 -5.24 -6.13
N ARG A 64 -0.85 -4.44 -5.12
CA ARG A 64 -1.77 -3.57 -4.42
C ARG A 64 -1.57 -2.13 -4.90
N SER A 65 -2.68 -1.43 -5.13
CA SER A 65 -2.71 -0.07 -5.66
C SER A 65 -3.72 0.76 -4.88
N HIS A 66 -3.27 1.85 -4.31
CA HIS A 66 -4.00 2.76 -3.46
C HIS A 66 -4.48 3.96 -4.28
N TRP A 67 -5.80 4.11 -4.40
CA TRP A 67 -6.42 5.31 -4.96
C TRP A 67 -6.15 6.49 -4.05
N GLY A 68 -5.93 7.66 -4.68
CA GLY A 68 -5.71 8.88 -3.92
C GLY A 68 -4.55 8.83 -2.95
N ASP A 69 -3.57 7.95 -3.15
CA ASP A 69 -2.47 7.77 -2.20
C ASP A 69 -2.95 7.26 -0.82
N GLY A 70 -3.95 6.38 -0.85
CA GLY A 70 -4.54 5.80 0.36
C GLY A 70 -5.40 6.79 1.15
N GLN A 71 -5.74 7.92 0.54
CA GLN A 71 -6.78 8.82 1.03
C GLN A 71 -8.09 8.07 1.20
N MET A 72 -8.84 8.42 2.24
CA MET A 72 -10.12 7.83 2.54
C MET A 72 -11.14 8.93 2.75
N SER A 73 -12.38 8.68 2.35
CA SER A 73 -13.49 9.57 2.66
C SER A 73 -13.68 9.69 4.19
N PRO A 74 -14.26 10.79 4.68
CA PRO A 74 -14.57 10.92 6.10
C PRO A 74 -15.41 9.76 6.64
N ALA A 75 -16.31 9.19 5.84
CA ALA A 75 -17.12 8.03 6.22
C ALA A 75 -16.26 6.76 6.41
N GLU A 76 -15.32 6.49 5.50
CA GLU A 76 -14.39 5.36 5.62
C GLU A 76 -13.45 5.53 6.83
N CYS A 77 -13.00 6.75 7.10
CA CYS A 77 -12.21 7.06 8.29
C CYS A 77 -13.02 6.86 9.58
N GLN A 78 -14.27 7.32 9.63
CA GLN A 78 -15.14 7.12 10.79
C GLN A 78 -15.39 5.64 11.07
N GLN A 79 -15.58 4.85 10.02
CA GLN A 79 -15.70 3.39 10.12
C GLN A 79 -14.42 2.75 10.70
N THR A 80 -13.25 3.23 10.27
CA THR A 80 -11.94 2.80 10.79
C THR A 80 -11.79 3.13 12.28
N ASN A 81 -12.14 4.35 12.67
CA ASN A 81 -12.03 4.83 14.05
C ASN A 81 -13.00 4.12 15.02
N ALA A 82 -14.14 3.65 14.53
CA ALA A 82 -15.13 2.89 15.30
C ALA A 82 -14.70 1.43 15.61
N GLY A 83 -13.46 1.05 15.31
CA GLY A 83 -12.97 -0.32 15.45
C GLY A 83 -13.44 -1.25 14.32
N GLY A 84 -14.08 -0.71 13.28
CA GLY A 84 -14.12 -1.35 11.98
C GLY A 84 -12.70 -1.40 11.43
N ALA A 85 -12.30 -2.51 10.81
CA ALA A 85 -11.04 -2.54 10.08
C ALA A 85 -11.10 -1.48 8.97
N GLY A 86 -10.35 -0.40 9.14
CA GLY A 86 -9.96 0.44 8.02
C GLY A 86 -9.02 -0.37 7.14
N ALA A 87 -9.39 -0.49 5.87
CA ALA A 87 -9.11 -1.62 4.97
C ALA A 87 -10.07 -2.79 5.22
N GLY A 88 -10.93 -3.07 4.22
CA GLY A 88 -12.12 -3.89 4.35
C GLY A 88 -11.89 -5.30 4.89
N THR A 89 -12.95 -5.93 5.40
CA THR A 89 -12.92 -7.34 5.83
C THR A 89 -12.20 -8.19 4.79
N PRO A 90 -11.21 -9.02 5.20
CA PRO A 90 -10.59 -9.96 4.30
C PRO A 90 -11.70 -10.82 3.67
N THR A 91 -11.68 -10.89 2.34
CA THR A 91 -12.45 -11.79 1.48
C THR A 91 -11.48 -12.75 0.81
N VAL A 92 -11.94 -13.92 0.42
CA VAL A 92 -11.19 -14.90 -0.34
C VAL A 92 -11.18 -14.52 -1.82
N ALA A 93 -9.99 -14.41 -2.39
CA ALA A 93 -9.77 -14.24 -3.82
C ALA A 93 -9.02 -15.45 -4.40
N CYS A 94 -9.46 -15.90 -5.58
CA CYS A 94 -8.91 -17.04 -6.27
C CYS A 94 -8.52 -16.68 -7.71
N PRO A 95 -7.50 -17.34 -8.30
CA PRO A 95 -7.16 -17.16 -9.70
C PRO A 95 -8.36 -17.37 -10.64
N ASP A 96 -8.48 -16.50 -11.64
CA ASP A 96 -9.51 -16.64 -12.67
C ASP A 96 -9.26 -17.89 -13.51
N VAL A 97 -10.29 -18.73 -13.59
CA VAL A 97 -10.29 -19.97 -14.35
C VAL A 97 -10.81 -19.73 -15.75
N ARG A 98 -11.83 -18.86 -15.92
CA ARG A 98 -12.52 -18.69 -17.20
C ARG A 98 -11.59 -18.10 -18.26
N GLY A 99 -10.75 -17.12 -17.89
CA GLY A 99 -9.75 -16.52 -18.77
C GLY A 99 -8.53 -17.40 -19.06
N ARG A 100 -8.37 -18.54 -18.38
CA ARG A 100 -7.26 -19.49 -18.57
C ARG A 100 -7.65 -20.76 -19.32
N LEU A 101 -8.95 -20.97 -19.57
CA LEU A 101 -9.42 -22.12 -20.35
C LEU A 101 -9.20 -21.88 -21.86
N PRO A 102 -8.79 -22.92 -22.61
CA PRO A 102 -8.84 -22.88 -24.08
C PRO A 102 -10.31 -22.83 -24.55
N GLN A 103 -10.53 -22.64 -25.86
CA GLN A 103 -11.87 -22.66 -26.43
C GLN A 103 -12.63 -23.94 -26.02
N VAL A 104 -13.70 -23.77 -25.26
CA VAL A 104 -14.50 -24.89 -24.74
C VAL A 104 -15.38 -25.45 -25.86
N PRO A 105 -15.27 -26.75 -26.20
CA PRO A 105 -16.13 -27.38 -27.19
C PRO A 105 -17.60 -27.36 -26.77
N ASP A 106 -18.52 -27.22 -27.72
CA ASP A 106 -19.95 -27.06 -27.41
C ASP A 106 -20.54 -28.25 -26.63
N ARG A 107 -20.04 -29.47 -26.92
CA ARG A 107 -20.42 -30.69 -26.19
C ARG A 107 -20.03 -30.69 -24.71
N ALA A 108 -19.00 -29.93 -24.31
CA ALA A 108 -18.53 -29.82 -22.93
C ALA A 108 -19.06 -28.57 -22.21
N ARG A 109 -19.59 -27.59 -22.95
CA ARG A 109 -19.91 -26.24 -22.47
C ARG A 109 -20.83 -26.24 -21.25
N ALA A 110 -21.93 -26.97 -21.29
CA ALA A 110 -22.89 -27.05 -20.19
C ALA A 110 -22.33 -27.70 -18.90
N GLU A 111 -21.34 -28.59 -19.01
CA GLU A 111 -20.69 -29.20 -17.84
C GLU A 111 -19.62 -28.27 -17.26
N VAL A 112 -18.85 -27.62 -18.14
CA VAL A 112 -17.86 -26.61 -17.75
C VAL A 112 -18.54 -25.43 -17.05
N ASP A 113 -19.63 -24.89 -17.60
CA ASP A 113 -20.36 -23.76 -17.01
C ASP A 113 -20.95 -24.11 -15.63
N ARG A 114 -21.51 -25.32 -15.44
CA ARG A 114 -21.96 -25.80 -14.12
C ARG A 114 -20.81 -25.90 -13.12
N THR A 115 -19.64 -26.32 -13.58
CA THR A 115 -18.47 -26.46 -12.71
C THR A 115 -17.85 -25.10 -12.37
N LEU A 116 -17.90 -24.12 -13.28
CA LEU A 116 -17.53 -22.73 -13.00
C LEU A 116 -18.49 -22.10 -11.96
N ALA A 117 -19.80 -22.33 -12.07
CA ALA A 117 -20.75 -21.87 -11.06
C ALA A 117 -20.52 -22.52 -9.67
N LEU A 118 -20.08 -23.78 -9.65
CA LEU A 118 -19.68 -24.45 -8.41
C LEU A 118 -18.43 -23.80 -7.78
N LEU A 119 -17.44 -23.41 -8.59
CA LEU A 119 -16.25 -22.70 -8.12
C LEU A 119 -16.64 -21.37 -7.45
N GLU A 120 -17.54 -20.59 -8.05
CA GLU A 120 -18.06 -19.35 -7.45
C GLU A 120 -18.78 -19.60 -6.11
N SER A 121 -19.61 -20.66 -6.05
CA SER A 121 -20.29 -21.04 -4.81
C SER A 121 -19.31 -21.41 -3.69
N GLN A 122 -18.20 -22.06 -4.03
CA GLN A 122 -17.14 -22.41 -3.07
C GLN A 122 -16.43 -21.17 -2.51
N ILE A 123 -16.21 -20.16 -3.36
CA ILE A 123 -15.64 -18.87 -2.95
C ILE A 123 -16.60 -18.14 -2.01
N ALA A 124 -17.90 -18.08 -2.36
CA ALA A 124 -18.92 -17.48 -1.51
C ALA A 124 -19.02 -18.16 -0.12
N ASP A 125 -18.91 -19.49 -0.08
CA ASP A 125 -18.88 -20.25 1.18
C ASP A 125 -17.65 -19.90 2.03
N ALA A 126 -16.46 -19.86 1.41
CA ALA A 126 -15.24 -19.49 2.10
C ALA A 126 -15.27 -18.05 2.63
N ASN A 127 -15.87 -17.13 1.88
CA ASN A 127 -16.12 -15.74 2.31
C ASN A 127 -17.05 -15.66 3.52
N ARG A 128 -18.15 -16.43 3.55
CA ARG A 128 -19.05 -16.49 4.72
C ARG A 128 -18.33 -17.00 5.96
N ARG A 129 -17.50 -18.04 5.82
CA ARG A 129 -16.71 -18.60 6.92
C ARG A 129 -15.63 -17.65 7.41
N LEU A 130 -15.00 -16.92 6.49
CA LEU A 130 -14.01 -15.90 6.81
C LEU A 130 -14.63 -14.73 7.59
N ALA A 131 -15.84 -14.31 7.25
CA ALA A 131 -16.57 -13.30 8.01
C ALA A 131 -16.97 -13.78 9.41
N ALA A 132 -17.34 -15.05 9.59
CA ALA A 132 -17.75 -15.61 10.88
C ALA A 132 -16.55 -15.89 11.82
N ASP A 133 -15.49 -16.47 11.28
CA ASP A 133 -14.42 -17.09 12.07
C ASP A 133 -13.03 -16.49 11.83
N GLY A 134 -12.90 -15.49 10.94
CA GLY A 134 -11.60 -14.88 10.58
C GLY A 134 -10.87 -14.21 11.74
N ARG A 135 -11.58 -13.87 12.82
CA ARG A 135 -11.01 -13.36 14.08
C ARG A 135 -10.11 -14.36 14.82
N ASN A 136 -10.18 -15.65 14.47
CA ASN A 136 -9.41 -16.72 15.12
C ASN A 136 -7.94 -16.78 14.65
N GLY A 137 -7.48 -15.84 13.80
CA GLY A 137 -6.10 -15.68 13.40
C GLY A 137 -5.70 -16.38 12.10
N GLY A 138 -4.51 -16.05 11.58
CA GLY A 138 -4.03 -16.49 10.27
C GLY A 138 -3.92 -18.01 10.12
N ASP A 139 -3.48 -18.72 11.17
CA ASP A 139 -3.36 -20.19 11.15
C ASP A 139 -4.72 -20.88 11.02
N PHE A 140 -5.75 -20.35 11.70
CA PHE A 140 -7.11 -20.85 11.56
C PHE A 140 -7.63 -20.61 10.14
N ILE A 141 -7.43 -19.41 9.59
CA ILE A 141 -7.90 -19.09 8.24
C ILE A 141 -7.22 -19.99 7.20
N ASN A 142 -5.91 -20.20 7.32
CA ASN A 142 -5.16 -21.08 6.42
C ASN A 142 -5.66 -22.52 6.50
N ASN A 143 -5.81 -23.07 7.70
CA ASN A 143 -6.12 -24.49 7.90
C ASN A 143 -7.60 -24.82 7.72
N ALA A 144 -8.49 -23.96 8.19
CA ALA A 144 -9.93 -24.22 8.18
C ALA A 144 -10.63 -23.68 6.93
N ILE A 145 -10.11 -22.63 6.29
CA ILE A 145 -10.80 -21.94 5.19
C ILE A 145 -10.06 -22.14 3.86
N LEU A 146 -8.80 -21.71 3.76
CA LEU A 146 -8.07 -21.68 2.49
C LEU A 146 -7.65 -23.07 2.00
N ARG A 147 -7.13 -23.95 2.88
CA ARG A 147 -6.78 -25.33 2.50
C ARG A 147 -7.98 -26.13 2.01
N PRO A 148 -9.13 -26.21 2.73
CA PRO A 148 -10.30 -26.93 2.23
C PRO A 148 -10.88 -26.33 0.95
N LEU A 149 -10.76 -25.01 0.76
CA LEU A 149 -11.16 -24.38 -0.50
C LEU A 149 -10.25 -24.79 -1.66
N ALA A 150 -8.92 -24.82 -1.45
CA ALA A 150 -7.97 -25.25 -2.46
C ALA A 150 -8.23 -26.70 -2.91
N ASP A 151 -8.56 -27.60 -1.98
CA ASP A 151 -8.91 -29.00 -2.30
C ASP A 151 -10.20 -29.08 -3.13
N LYS A 152 -11.24 -28.35 -2.72
CA LYS A 152 -12.52 -28.27 -3.44
C LYS A 152 -12.36 -27.68 -4.85
N ARG A 153 -11.51 -26.66 -5.01
CA ARG A 153 -11.19 -26.08 -6.32
C ARG A 153 -10.39 -27.03 -7.18
N THR A 154 -9.40 -27.73 -6.63
CA THR A 154 -8.62 -28.74 -7.35
C THR A 154 -9.55 -29.80 -7.95
N ALA A 155 -10.52 -30.29 -7.17
CA ALA A 155 -11.50 -31.25 -7.66
C ALA A 155 -12.37 -30.69 -8.80
N ALA A 156 -12.82 -29.42 -8.70
CA ALA A 156 -13.61 -28.78 -9.75
C ALA A 156 -12.79 -28.49 -11.02
N LEU A 157 -11.53 -28.07 -10.90
CA LEU A 157 -10.61 -27.86 -12.02
C LEU A 157 -10.32 -29.19 -12.74
N ASN A 158 -10.17 -30.28 -12.00
CA ASN A 158 -10.04 -31.62 -12.57
C ASN A 158 -11.29 -32.07 -13.33
N ARG A 159 -12.49 -31.72 -12.84
CA ARG A 159 -13.76 -31.99 -13.56
C ARG A 159 -13.83 -31.20 -14.88
N ILE A 160 -13.43 -29.93 -14.89
CA ILE A 160 -13.38 -29.11 -16.11
C ILE A 160 -12.41 -29.74 -17.14
N ALA A 161 -11.20 -30.09 -16.70
CA ALA A 161 -10.22 -30.74 -17.58
C ALA A 161 -10.74 -32.07 -18.15
N THR A 162 -11.46 -32.87 -17.34
CA THR A 162 -12.06 -34.13 -17.79
C THR A 162 -13.22 -33.92 -18.75
N ALA A 163 -14.08 -32.92 -18.53
CA ALA A 163 -15.19 -32.61 -19.42
C ALA A 163 -14.69 -32.22 -20.82
N ILE A 164 -13.65 -31.38 -20.89
CA ILE A 164 -13.02 -31.00 -22.17
C ILE A 164 -12.28 -32.19 -22.78
N GLY A 165 -11.53 -32.95 -21.97
CA GLY A 165 -10.74 -34.11 -22.40
C GLY A 165 -11.55 -35.25 -23.04
N ARG A 166 -12.87 -35.30 -22.85
CA ARG A 166 -13.75 -36.28 -23.50
C ARG A 166 -14.01 -35.97 -24.99
N VAL A 167 -13.83 -34.72 -25.40
CA VAL A 167 -14.24 -34.23 -26.73
C VAL A 167 -13.18 -33.40 -27.44
N ALA A 168 -12.09 -33.05 -26.76
CA ALA A 168 -10.93 -32.32 -27.27
C ALA A 168 -9.68 -32.63 -26.43
N GLN A 169 -8.54 -32.02 -26.77
CA GLN A 169 -7.32 -32.16 -25.98
C GLN A 169 -7.53 -31.67 -24.55
N ARG A 170 -7.15 -32.51 -23.57
CA ARG A 170 -7.27 -32.18 -22.15
C ARG A 170 -6.38 -30.97 -21.79
N PRO A 171 -6.92 -29.89 -21.20
CA PRO A 171 -6.14 -28.77 -20.70
C PRO A 171 -5.16 -29.19 -19.59
N GLN A 172 -3.96 -28.63 -19.60
CA GLN A 172 -2.91 -28.87 -18.61
C GLN A 172 -2.71 -27.63 -17.71
N GLY A 173 -2.17 -27.82 -16.50
CA GLY A 173 -1.81 -26.73 -15.59
C GLY A 173 -2.96 -26.03 -14.88
N LEU A 174 -4.19 -26.55 -14.95
CA LEU A 174 -5.34 -25.96 -14.26
C LEU A 174 -5.23 -26.06 -12.73
N ASP A 175 -4.53 -27.08 -12.22
CA ASP A 175 -4.22 -27.30 -10.80
C ASP A 175 -3.52 -26.10 -10.14
N GLN A 176 -2.70 -25.36 -10.90
CA GLN A 176 -2.03 -24.15 -10.43
C GLN A 176 -3.01 -23.02 -10.09
N LEU A 177 -4.26 -23.11 -10.53
CA LEU A 177 -5.32 -22.13 -10.27
C LEU A 177 -6.13 -22.47 -9.00
N ALA A 178 -5.83 -23.58 -8.32
CA ALA A 178 -6.63 -24.05 -7.19
C ALA A 178 -6.44 -23.20 -5.92
N GLN A 179 -5.23 -22.67 -5.71
CA GLN A 179 -4.90 -21.94 -4.49
C GLN A 179 -5.57 -20.56 -4.44
N CYS A 180 -6.20 -20.24 -3.31
CA CYS A 180 -6.82 -18.95 -3.04
C CYS A 180 -6.13 -18.27 -1.86
N ALA A 181 -6.29 -16.95 -1.78
CA ALA A 181 -5.69 -16.11 -0.74
C ALA A 181 -6.71 -15.09 -0.20
N LEU A 182 -6.35 -14.40 0.88
CA LEU A 182 -7.15 -13.30 1.42
C LEU A 182 -6.87 -11.97 0.70
N THR A 183 -7.93 -11.19 0.51
CA THR A 183 -7.92 -9.80 0.01
C THR A 183 -8.86 -8.94 0.84
N ASP A 184 -8.41 -7.78 1.28
CA ASP A 184 -9.22 -6.84 2.06
C ASP A 184 -10.19 -6.13 1.10
N THR A 185 -11.49 -6.41 1.18
CA THR A 185 -12.51 -5.76 0.34
C THR A 185 -13.63 -5.22 1.23
N PRO A 186 -14.10 -3.96 1.05
CA PRO A 186 -15.20 -3.44 1.85
C PRO A 186 -16.50 -4.13 1.46
N GLY A 187 -17.01 -5.01 2.34
CA GLY A 187 -18.30 -5.67 2.17
C GLY A 187 -19.45 -4.80 2.68
N THR A 188 -20.30 -4.35 1.76
CA THR A 188 -21.65 -3.84 2.02
C THR A 188 -22.57 -4.94 2.55
N GLY A 189 -23.25 -4.69 3.67
CA GLY A 189 -24.32 -5.56 4.18
C GLY A 189 -24.92 -4.99 5.46
N GLY A 190 -26.10 -4.37 5.34
CA GLY A 190 -26.86 -3.83 6.46
C GLY A 190 -27.49 -4.90 7.35
N GLY A 191 -27.78 -4.51 8.59
CA GLY A 191 -28.55 -5.29 9.56
C GLY A 191 -28.67 -4.53 10.88
N GLN A 192 -29.88 -4.06 11.18
CA GLN A 192 -30.27 -3.38 12.42
C GLN A 192 -30.03 -4.26 13.66
N ASN A 193 -29.62 -3.67 14.80
CA ASN A 193 -30.45 -3.41 16.00
C ASN A 193 -29.59 -3.17 17.25
N GLY A 194 -30.09 -2.31 18.17
CA GLY A 194 -29.93 -2.54 19.61
C GLY A 194 -29.15 -1.54 20.45
N GLY A 195 -29.73 -0.35 20.67
CA GLY A 195 -30.10 0.13 22.01
C GLY A 195 -29.06 0.36 23.14
N ASN A 196 -29.17 1.58 23.69
CA ASN A 196 -28.99 2.01 25.08
C ASN A 196 -27.64 2.57 25.60
N ASN A 197 -27.71 3.90 25.81
CA ASN A 197 -27.60 4.61 27.09
C ASN A 197 -26.24 5.10 27.62
N ASN A 198 -26.12 6.43 27.50
CA ASN A 198 -26.08 7.40 28.62
C ASN A 198 -24.71 8.02 28.98
N GLY A 199 -24.68 9.36 28.88
CA GLY A 199 -24.20 10.21 29.97
C GLY A 199 -22.97 11.07 29.68
N GLY A 200 -23.17 12.40 29.70
CA GLY A 200 -22.26 13.29 30.44
C GLY A 200 -21.51 14.38 29.68
N ASN A 201 -22.00 15.60 29.85
CA ASN A 201 -21.48 16.93 29.51
C ASN A 201 -19.97 17.26 29.65
N ASN A 202 -19.64 18.33 28.90
CA ASN A 202 -18.75 19.47 29.18
C ASN A 202 -17.24 19.39 28.88
N GLY A 203 -16.84 20.15 27.86
CA GLY A 203 -16.25 21.48 28.07
C GLY A 203 -14.75 21.58 28.35
N GLY A 204 -14.02 22.14 27.39
CA GLY A 204 -13.01 23.16 27.69
C GLY A 204 -11.52 22.79 27.61
N GLN A 205 -10.82 23.67 26.87
CA GLN A 205 -9.41 24.09 27.02
C GLN A 205 -8.29 23.27 26.36
N ASN A 206 -7.99 23.74 25.14
CA ASN A 206 -6.64 23.90 24.61
C ASN A 206 -5.72 24.63 25.60
N GLY A 207 -4.55 24.06 25.83
CA GLY A 207 -3.35 24.66 26.42
C GLY A 207 -2.23 23.63 26.25
N GLY A 208 -1.13 23.88 25.55
CA GLY A 208 -0.28 25.05 25.66
C GLY A 208 1.07 24.55 26.18
N GLY A 209 2.02 24.34 25.29
CA GLY A 209 3.40 23.97 25.59
C GLY A 209 4.36 24.78 24.72
N ASN A 210 4.50 26.05 25.06
CA ASN A 210 5.42 26.99 24.44
C ASN A 210 6.87 26.68 24.82
N ASN A 211 7.74 26.75 23.81
CA ASN A 211 9.04 27.42 23.77
C ASN A 211 9.89 27.45 25.05
N ASN A 212 11.08 26.84 24.94
CA ASN A 212 12.27 27.54 25.36
C ASN A 212 13.27 27.60 24.19
N GLY A 213 13.63 28.83 23.82
CA GLY A 213 14.57 29.13 22.75
C GLY A 213 16.01 28.83 23.15
N GLY A 214 16.78 28.44 22.15
CA GLY A 214 18.21 28.26 22.25
C GLY A 214 18.77 28.16 20.84
N GLY A 215 18.82 29.29 20.15
CA GLY A 215 19.51 29.40 18.87
C GLY A 215 20.98 29.05 19.06
N GLN A 216 21.35 27.84 18.65
CA GLN A 216 22.74 27.44 18.43
C GLN A 216 22.78 26.70 17.10
N ASN A 217 22.81 27.50 16.03
CA ASN A 217 23.44 27.11 14.78
C ASN A 217 24.91 26.85 15.09
N ASN A 218 25.27 25.61 15.40
CA ASN A 218 26.67 25.20 15.38
C ASN A 218 26.80 23.72 15.05
N GLY A 219 27.42 23.44 13.90
CA GLY A 219 27.80 22.10 13.48
C GLY A 219 27.99 21.96 11.96
N GLY A 220 29.14 22.41 11.45
CA GLY A 220 29.67 22.02 10.13
C GLY A 220 29.16 22.85 8.93
N GLY A 221 29.59 24.11 8.82
CA GLY A 221 29.35 24.92 7.62
C GLY A 221 30.53 24.83 6.66
N ASN A 222 30.31 24.28 5.47
CA ASN A 222 31.26 24.28 4.34
C ASN A 222 31.42 25.67 3.67
N GLY A 223 31.21 26.76 4.41
CA GLY A 223 31.27 28.14 3.91
C GLY A 223 30.07 28.58 3.06
N LEU A 224 29.03 27.75 2.90
CA LEU A 224 27.83 28.11 2.13
C LEU A 224 26.80 28.90 2.96
N ASN A 225 26.14 29.86 2.33
CA ASN A 225 25.04 30.62 2.92
C ASN A 225 23.73 29.79 2.88
N VAL A 226 23.50 29.00 3.92
CA VAL A 226 22.31 28.15 4.05
C VAL A 226 21.15 28.96 4.64
N LEU A 227 20.04 29.06 3.90
CA LEU A 227 18.84 29.82 4.33
C LEU A 227 18.10 29.18 5.51
N ALA A 228 17.98 27.85 5.53
CA ALA A 228 17.41 27.07 6.63
C ALA A 228 17.80 25.60 6.49
N LYS A 229 17.82 24.84 7.61
CA LYS A 229 18.01 23.38 7.64
C LYS A 229 16.79 22.62 8.18
N ASP A 230 15.86 23.36 8.77
CA ASP A 230 14.61 22.90 9.36
C ASP A 230 13.61 24.06 9.31
N CYS A 231 12.45 23.89 9.96
CA CYS A 231 11.41 24.90 9.99
C CYS A 231 11.45 25.83 11.20
N SER A 232 12.50 25.84 12.01
CA SER A 232 12.51 26.61 13.27
C SER A 232 12.30 28.12 13.06
N GLY A 233 12.60 28.65 11.86
CA GLY A 233 12.29 30.03 11.44
C GLY A 233 11.02 30.22 10.59
N SER A 234 10.19 29.19 10.39
CA SER A 234 8.98 29.28 9.56
C SER A 234 7.79 29.87 10.33
N GLN A 235 6.98 30.70 9.66
CA GLN A 235 5.68 31.17 10.18
C GLN A 235 4.50 30.27 9.78
N LEU A 236 4.72 29.28 8.91
CA LEU A 236 3.70 28.31 8.52
C LEU A 236 3.41 27.33 9.65
N GLN A 237 2.16 26.88 9.72
CA GLN A 237 1.75 25.80 10.63
C GLN A 237 2.56 24.53 10.37
N ALA A 238 2.91 23.80 11.43
CA ALA A 238 3.52 22.49 11.29
C ALA A 238 2.55 21.51 10.57
N HIS A 239 3.11 20.58 9.80
CA HIS A 239 2.33 19.51 9.19
C HIS A 239 1.68 18.62 10.25
N ASP A 240 0.50 18.12 9.93
CA ASP A 240 -0.27 17.14 10.71
C ASP A 240 -0.19 15.73 10.09
N GLY A 241 0.66 15.56 9.08
CA GLY A 241 0.83 14.32 8.35
C GLY A 241 -0.16 14.12 7.20
N PHE A 242 -1.19 14.95 7.08
CA PHE A 242 -2.13 14.89 5.95
C PHE A 242 -1.64 15.71 4.75
N GLN A 243 -2.27 15.51 3.57
CA GLN A 243 -1.97 16.22 2.32
C GLN A 243 -2.43 17.69 2.32
N ASN A 244 -2.02 18.45 3.34
CA ASN A 244 -2.30 19.88 3.49
C ASN A 244 -1.16 20.74 2.93
N GLY A 245 -1.51 21.70 2.06
CA GLY A 245 -0.58 22.74 1.61
C GLY A 245 -0.34 23.82 2.66
N ASN A 246 0.62 24.71 2.42
CA ASN A 246 0.98 25.80 3.34
C ASN A 246 1.31 25.30 4.75
N ARG A 247 2.16 24.27 4.81
CA ARG A 247 2.67 23.68 6.04
C ARG A 247 4.19 23.72 6.04
N CYS A 248 4.76 23.89 7.23
CA CYS A 248 6.13 23.47 7.47
C CYS A 248 6.16 21.94 7.59
N VAL A 249 7.10 21.30 6.87
CA VAL A 249 7.42 19.88 7.04
C VAL A 249 8.82 19.76 7.63
N SER A 250 8.91 19.50 8.94
CA SER A 250 10.19 19.35 9.64
C SER A 250 10.73 17.92 9.61
N THR A 251 9.98 16.98 9.02
CA THR A 251 10.44 15.61 8.76
C THR A 251 11.70 15.64 7.92
N ALA A 252 12.76 14.99 8.39
CA ALA A 252 14.04 14.97 7.70
C ALA A 252 13.93 14.38 6.29
N PHE A 253 14.88 14.72 5.42
CA PHE A 253 14.98 14.09 4.11
C PHE A 253 15.21 12.58 4.24
N GLY A 254 16.11 12.18 5.15
CA GLY A 254 16.43 10.79 5.42
C GLY A 254 17.72 10.34 4.74
N GLU A 255 17.81 9.04 4.48
CA GLU A 255 18.99 8.36 3.92
C GLU A 255 19.04 8.49 2.39
N VAL A 256 20.26 8.54 1.83
CA VAL A 256 20.50 8.61 0.39
C VAL A 256 21.22 7.35 -0.06
N GLY A 257 20.66 6.68 -1.06
CA GLY A 257 21.28 5.50 -1.67
C GLY A 257 22.55 5.84 -2.43
N ALA A 258 23.49 4.90 -2.47
CA ALA A 258 24.61 4.98 -3.41
C ALA A 258 24.07 5.03 -4.86
N ALA A 259 24.81 5.65 -5.76
CA ALA A 259 24.35 5.88 -7.13
C ALA A 259 23.99 4.60 -7.88
N ALA A 260 24.67 3.48 -7.57
CA ALA A 260 24.38 2.16 -8.14
C ALA A 260 23.06 1.55 -7.61
N ASN A 261 22.61 2.00 -6.44
CA ASN A 261 21.43 1.54 -5.72
C ASN A 261 20.25 2.51 -5.82
N ASN A 262 20.40 3.64 -6.51
CA ASN A 262 19.30 4.57 -6.69
C ASN A 262 18.20 3.94 -7.55
N PRO A 263 16.92 4.23 -7.22
CA PRO A 263 15.79 3.65 -7.92
C PRO A 263 15.75 4.13 -9.37
N SER A 264 15.22 3.28 -10.23
CA SER A 264 14.86 3.62 -11.61
C SER A 264 13.55 2.96 -11.98
N LEU A 265 12.83 3.55 -12.93
CA LEU A 265 11.61 2.96 -13.46
C LEU A 265 11.36 3.41 -14.90
N LEU A 266 10.54 2.65 -15.62
CA LEU A 266 10.14 2.90 -17.01
C LEU A 266 8.70 2.46 -17.25
N ILE A 267 7.99 3.15 -18.14
CA ILE A 267 6.77 2.65 -18.78
C ILE A 267 7.20 1.85 -20.01
N THR A 268 7.30 0.53 -19.88
CA THR A 268 7.84 -0.34 -20.94
C THR A 268 6.79 -0.76 -21.98
N GLN A 269 5.49 -0.67 -21.66
CA GLN A 269 4.41 -0.90 -22.61
C GLN A 269 3.22 0.02 -22.33
N PHE A 270 2.67 0.63 -23.38
CA PHE A 270 1.50 1.50 -23.32
C PHE A 270 0.83 1.58 -24.71
N PRO A 271 -0.48 1.82 -24.80
CA PRO A 271 -1.13 2.05 -26.09
C PRO A 271 -0.82 3.45 -26.61
N ASN A 272 -0.63 3.60 -27.93
CA ASN A 272 -0.52 4.91 -28.55
C ASN A 272 -1.86 5.66 -28.59
N GLN A 273 -2.97 4.92 -28.70
CA GLN A 273 -4.32 5.47 -28.76
C GLN A 273 -5.33 4.55 -28.06
N VAL A 274 -6.37 5.14 -27.49
CA VAL A 274 -7.52 4.46 -26.88
C VAL A 274 -8.81 5.23 -27.20
N ARG A 275 -9.97 4.59 -27.14
CA ARG A 275 -11.27 5.28 -27.16
C ARG A 275 -11.60 5.85 -25.77
N ARG A 276 -12.45 6.86 -25.70
CA ARG A 276 -13.03 7.31 -24.41
C ARG A 276 -13.60 6.13 -23.63
N ASN A 277 -13.31 6.11 -22.33
CA ASN A 277 -13.73 5.07 -21.39
C ASN A 277 -13.31 3.63 -21.77
N GLN A 278 -12.38 3.47 -22.72
CA GLN A 278 -11.79 2.17 -23.01
C GLN A 278 -10.73 1.87 -21.96
N PRO A 279 -10.84 0.76 -21.20
CA PRO A 279 -9.78 0.35 -20.29
C PRO A 279 -8.48 0.06 -21.03
N PHE A 280 -7.35 0.37 -20.40
CA PHE A 280 -6.03 0.04 -20.92
C PHE A 280 -5.04 -0.24 -19.80
N THR A 281 -3.84 -0.65 -20.17
CA THR A 281 -2.79 -1.05 -19.21
C THR A 281 -1.49 -0.36 -19.55
N LEU A 282 -0.80 0.12 -18.52
CA LEU A 282 0.61 0.49 -18.58
C LEU A 282 1.42 -0.64 -17.96
N ARG A 283 2.48 -1.08 -18.61
CA ARG A 283 3.50 -1.91 -17.97
C ARG A 283 4.58 -0.98 -17.42
N VAL A 284 4.79 -1.05 -16.13
CA VAL A 284 5.80 -0.27 -15.40
C VAL A 284 6.84 -1.24 -14.90
N THR A 285 8.09 -1.03 -15.28
CA THR A 285 9.23 -1.82 -14.78
C THR A 285 9.96 -0.97 -13.77
N THR A 286 10.17 -1.48 -12.56
CA THR A 286 10.96 -0.80 -11.51
C THR A 286 12.23 -1.59 -11.20
N LYS A 287 13.30 -0.90 -10.80
CA LYS A 287 14.56 -1.51 -10.35
C LYS A 287 15.14 -0.66 -9.22
N ASN A 288 15.78 -1.31 -8.25
CA ASN A 288 16.36 -0.68 -7.06
C ASN A 288 15.33 0.06 -6.18
N LEU A 289 14.10 -0.45 -6.15
CA LEU A 289 13.01 0.10 -5.34
C LEU A 289 12.34 -1.05 -4.60
N VAL A 290 12.34 -1.00 -3.27
CA VAL A 290 11.61 -1.94 -2.42
C VAL A 290 10.25 -1.31 -2.12
N ARG A 291 9.18 -1.85 -2.70
CA ARG A 291 7.83 -1.32 -2.67
C ARG A 291 7.04 -1.83 -1.47
N ASP A 292 7.60 -1.69 -0.27
CA ASP A 292 7.09 -2.24 0.98
C ASP A 292 6.75 -1.17 2.02
N ARG A 293 6.86 0.11 1.65
CA ARG A 293 6.68 1.21 2.58
C ARG A 293 5.72 2.26 2.04
N PHE A 294 4.56 2.28 2.68
CA PHE A 294 3.46 3.15 2.34
C PHE A 294 2.69 3.54 3.61
N LEU A 295 2.81 4.81 3.99
CA LEU A 295 1.96 5.39 5.03
C LEU A 295 0.81 6.12 4.36
N ALA A 296 -0.38 5.54 4.41
CA ALA A 296 -1.55 6.04 3.71
C ALA A 296 -1.86 7.50 4.11
N ALA A 297 -2.04 8.37 3.12
CA ALA A 297 -2.30 9.78 3.35
C ALA A 297 -3.60 10.02 4.13
N GLY A 298 -4.62 9.17 3.95
CA GLY A 298 -5.87 9.21 4.69
C GLY A 298 -5.75 8.91 6.19
N GLN A 299 -4.60 8.39 6.63
CA GLN A 299 -4.28 8.15 8.05
C GLN A 299 -3.28 9.18 8.60
N GLY A 300 -3.02 10.24 7.85
CA GLY A 300 -2.01 11.24 8.18
C GLY A 300 -0.58 10.77 7.88
N GLY A 301 -0.37 9.82 6.98
CA GLY A 301 0.96 9.29 6.67
C GLY A 301 1.84 10.14 5.76
N TYR A 302 1.27 11.12 5.07
CA TYR A 302 1.86 11.77 3.90
C TYR A 302 3.17 12.52 4.16
N TYR A 303 3.28 13.21 5.31
CA TYR A 303 4.46 14.00 5.66
C TYR A 303 5.26 13.41 6.84
N LEU A 304 4.94 12.21 7.32
CA LEU A 304 5.43 11.72 8.62
C LEU A 304 6.76 10.97 8.58
N GLU A 305 7.17 10.45 7.43
CA GLU A 305 8.32 9.56 7.34
C GLU A 305 9.49 10.21 6.58
N SER A 306 10.72 9.85 6.95
CA SER A 306 11.93 10.18 6.19
C SER A 306 12.25 9.08 5.18
N SER A 307 13.03 9.37 4.15
CA SER A 307 13.54 8.34 3.25
C SER A 307 14.43 7.35 4.01
N LEU A 308 14.25 6.05 3.80
CA LEU A 308 15.04 4.99 4.44
C LEU A 308 15.45 3.94 3.41
N LEU A 309 16.64 3.39 3.62
CA LEU A 309 17.19 2.28 2.85
C LEU A 309 16.92 0.95 3.57
N ASN A 310 16.85 -0.14 2.83
CA ASN A 310 16.90 -1.48 3.40
C ASN A 310 18.35 -1.91 3.72
N GLY A 311 18.54 -3.11 4.25
CA GLY A 311 19.88 -3.64 4.56
C GLY A 311 20.81 -3.83 3.35
N GLN A 312 20.31 -3.71 2.12
CA GLN A 312 21.08 -3.74 0.88
C GLN A 312 21.40 -2.34 0.34
N GLY A 313 20.96 -1.28 1.03
CA GLY A 313 21.12 0.10 0.59
C GLY A 313 20.14 0.51 -0.52
N LEU A 314 19.03 -0.22 -0.70
CA LEU A 314 17.97 0.12 -1.66
C LEU A 314 16.88 0.96 -1.00
N VAL A 315 16.33 1.94 -1.73
CA VAL A 315 15.25 2.79 -1.22
C VAL A 315 13.99 1.97 -0.95
N ARG A 316 13.38 2.20 0.21
CA ARG A 316 12.07 1.66 0.59
C ARG A 316 10.97 2.69 0.32
N GLY A 317 9.88 2.24 -0.28
CA GLY A 317 8.79 3.13 -0.68
C GLY A 317 7.71 2.42 -1.50
N HIS A 318 7.31 3.06 -2.59
CA HIS A 318 6.26 2.64 -3.52
C HIS A 318 6.46 3.41 -4.84
N PHE A 319 5.53 3.34 -5.79
CA PHE A 319 5.54 4.27 -6.93
C PHE A 319 4.14 4.75 -7.26
N HIS A 320 4.06 5.92 -7.87
CA HIS A 320 2.82 6.54 -8.30
C HIS A 320 2.60 6.37 -9.79
N THR A 321 1.34 6.28 -10.19
CA THR A 321 0.91 6.38 -11.58
C THR A 321 -0.23 7.38 -11.67
N ALA A 322 -0.11 8.37 -12.55
CA ALA A 322 -1.16 9.34 -12.78
C ALA A 322 -1.35 9.61 -14.27
N CYS A 323 -2.60 9.79 -14.72
CA CYS A 323 -2.90 10.28 -16.05
C CYS A 323 -3.72 11.56 -15.96
N ARG A 324 -3.26 12.62 -16.62
CA ARG A 324 -4.00 13.89 -16.76
C ARG A 324 -4.25 14.22 -18.21
N MET A 325 -5.36 14.88 -18.48
CA MET A 325 -5.68 15.37 -19.82
C MET A 325 -4.98 16.72 -20.05
N LEU A 326 -4.21 16.84 -21.12
CA LEU A 326 -3.51 18.07 -21.45
C LEU A 326 -4.44 19.04 -22.19
N GLY A 327 -4.67 20.21 -21.60
CA GLY A 327 -5.31 21.34 -22.32
C GLY A 327 -4.42 21.93 -23.42
N SER A 328 -3.09 21.80 -23.28
CA SER A 328 -2.09 22.22 -24.26
C SER A 328 -0.87 21.30 -24.22
N THR A 329 -0.25 21.07 -25.38
CA THR A 329 1.04 20.38 -25.48
C THR A 329 2.23 21.34 -25.47
N ARG A 330 1.96 22.65 -25.38
CA ARG A 330 2.96 23.73 -25.45
C ARG A 330 3.04 24.56 -24.17
N GLN A 331 2.11 24.34 -23.24
CA GLN A 331 2.07 25.06 -21.96
C GLN A 331 1.92 24.05 -20.81
N PRO A 332 2.52 24.33 -19.65
CA PRO A 332 2.27 23.54 -18.46
C PRO A 332 0.77 23.56 -18.07
N PRO A 333 0.22 22.44 -17.58
CA PRO A 333 -1.14 22.40 -17.05
C PRO A 333 -1.24 23.14 -15.72
N ASN A 334 -2.46 23.47 -15.28
CA ASN A 334 -2.63 24.15 -13.99
C ASN A 334 -2.32 23.19 -12.83
N PRO A 335 -1.65 23.67 -11.77
CA PRO A 335 -1.22 22.82 -10.66
C PRO A 335 -2.39 22.29 -9.81
N GLN A 336 -3.53 22.99 -9.77
CA GLN A 336 -4.72 22.53 -9.04
C GLN A 336 -5.58 21.50 -9.79
N ASP A 337 -5.29 21.24 -11.07
CA ASP A 337 -6.12 20.35 -11.88
C ASP A 337 -5.96 18.90 -11.40
N VAL A 338 -7.07 18.23 -11.14
CA VAL A 338 -7.10 16.85 -10.66
C VAL A 338 -6.77 15.91 -11.82
N PRO A 339 -5.85 14.95 -11.67
CA PRO A 339 -5.61 13.96 -12.70
C PRO A 339 -6.86 13.11 -12.93
N ALA A 340 -7.07 12.69 -14.16
CA ALA A 340 -8.18 11.81 -14.54
C ALA A 340 -8.02 10.38 -13.99
N PHE A 341 -6.81 10.02 -13.58
CA PHE A 341 -6.48 8.75 -12.93
C PHE A 341 -5.29 8.95 -12.00
N PHE A 342 -5.31 8.33 -10.82
CA PHE A 342 -4.17 8.28 -9.90
C PHE A 342 -4.21 7.02 -9.04
N VAL A 343 -3.07 6.33 -8.90
CA VAL A 343 -2.84 5.30 -7.88
C VAL A 343 -1.39 5.33 -7.35
N ALA A 344 -1.20 4.91 -6.10
CA ALA A 344 0.09 4.55 -5.51
C ALA A 344 0.22 3.04 -5.40
N THR A 345 1.32 2.44 -5.81
CA THR A 345 1.51 0.98 -5.88
C THR A 345 2.55 0.51 -4.86
N GLU A 346 2.08 -0.18 -3.83
CA GLU A 346 2.83 -0.85 -2.77
C GLU A 346 2.40 -2.32 -2.77
N ASP A 347 3.29 -3.25 -3.08
CA ASP A 347 2.95 -4.68 -3.19
C ASP A 347 3.85 -5.58 -2.33
N GLY A 348 4.66 -5.00 -1.45
CA GLY A 348 5.65 -5.68 -0.63
C GLY A 348 6.77 -6.36 -1.43
N ARG A 349 7.00 -5.95 -2.69
CA ARG A 349 7.98 -6.55 -3.61
C ARG A 349 8.99 -5.53 -4.12
N GLY A 350 9.74 -5.87 -5.16
CA GLY A 350 10.86 -5.07 -5.66
C GLY A 350 12.19 -5.45 -5.03
N GLY A 351 13.27 -4.88 -5.55
CA GLY A 351 14.64 -5.26 -5.24
C GLY A 351 15.60 -4.66 -6.25
N ASP A 352 16.80 -5.25 -6.35
CA ASP A 352 17.86 -4.79 -7.26
C ASP A 352 17.69 -5.26 -8.71
N GLN A 353 16.75 -6.17 -8.97
CA GLN A 353 16.41 -6.64 -10.31
C GLN A 353 15.20 -5.90 -10.88
N PRO A 354 15.10 -5.77 -12.22
CA PRO A 354 13.88 -5.28 -12.88
C PRO A 354 12.66 -6.12 -12.50
N ASP A 355 11.58 -5.45 -12.12
CA ASP A 355 10.31 -6.07 -11.75
C ASP A 355 9.14 -5.33 -12.41
N ASP A 356 8.36 -6.09 -13.18
CA ASP A 356 7.22 -5.60 -13.96
C ASP A 356 5.94 -5.55 -13.12
N VAL A 357 5.24 -4.43 -13.21
CA VAL A 357 3.93 -4.19 -12.62
C VAL A 357 2.99 -3.62 -13.68
N LEU A 358 1.80 -4.20 -13.80
CA LEU A 358 0.75 -3.77 -14.72
C LEU A 358 -0.21 -2.82 -14.03
N ILE A 359 -0.31 -1.58 -14.51
CA ILE A 359 -1.25 -0.61 -13.99
C ILE A 359 -2.48 -0.59 -14.89
N GLN A 360 -3.61 -1.03 -14.33
CA GLN A 360 -4.89 -1.07 -15.03
C GLN A 360 -5.60 0.27 -14.89
N ILE A 361 -5.81 0.94 -16.02
CA ILE A 361 -6.53 2.20 -16.08
C ILE A 361 -7.93 1.89 -16.60
N PRO A 362 -9.01 2.16 -15.83
CA PRO A 362 -10.39 1.82 -16.21
C PRO A 362 -10.86 2.51 -17.50
N GLY A 363 -10.19 3.59 -17.90
CA GLY A 363 -10.50 4.39 -19.07
C GLY A 363 -10.48 5.87 -18.72
N LEU A 364 -10.36 6.72 -19.74
CA LEU A 364 -10.35 8.18 -19.58
C LEU A 364 -11.59 8.77 -20.25
N ALA A 365 -12.32 9.63 -19.53
CA ALA A 365 -13.62 10.13 -19.96
C ALA A 365 -13.54 11.24 -21.02
N GLN A 366 -12.44 11.98 -21.07
CA GLN A 366 -12.27 13.11 -21.99
C GLN A 366 -11.42 12.69 -23.19
N SER A 367 -11.83 13.11 -24.39
CA SER A 367 -10.98 12.99 -25.59
C SER A 367 -9.84 14.02 -25.53
N GLY A 368 -8.69 13.71 -26.15
CA GLY A 368 -7.53 14.60 -26.18
C GLY A 368 -6.20 13.86 -26.06
N VAL A 369 -5.17 14.56 -25.59
CA VAL A 369 -3.86 13.95 -25.27
C VAL A 369 -3.78 13.74 -23.77
N ALA A 370 -3.80 12.48 -23.35
CA ALA A 370 -3.49 12.11 -21.98
C ALA A 370 -1.97 12.07 -21.79
N GLN A 371 -1.48 12.72 -20.75
CA GLN A 371 -0.12 12.54 -20.23
C GLN A 371 -0.20 11.58 -19.04
N CYS A 372 0.33 10.38 -19.21
CA CYS A 372 0.44 9.39 -18.15
C CYS A 372 1.89 9.35 -17.65
N ALA A 373 2.08 9.62 -16.36
CA ALA A 373 3.36 9.67 -15.69
C ALA A 373 3.43 8.60 -14.60
N VAL A 374 4.62 8.06 -14.38
CA VAL A 374 4.96 7.18 -13.27
C VAL A 374 6.20 7.71 -12.58
N TRP A 375 6.24 7.68 -11.25
CA TRP A 375 7.42 8.11 -10.49
C TRP A 375 7.54 7.33 -9.19
N ALA A 376 8.76 7.03 -8.76
CA ALA A 376 8.99 6.38 -7.47
C ALA A 376 8.64 7.37 -6.35
N GLY A 377 8.08 6.84 -5.27
CA GLY A 377 7.92 7.52 -3.98
C GLY A 377 8.77 6.78 -2.95
N ASP A 378 9.55 7.50 -2.15
CA ASP A 378 10.05 6.92 -0.90
C ASP A 378 8.92 6.83 0.14
N GLY A 379 9.22 6.36 1.36
CA GLY A 379 8.24 6.28 2.46
C GLY A 379 7.55 7.62 2.81
N SER A 380 8.08 8.74 2.31
CA SER A 380 7.57 10.10 2.50
C SER A 380 6.82 10.66 1.29
N HIS A 381 6.50 9.82 0.30
CA HIS A 381 5.79 10.18 -0.94
C HIS A 381 6.56 11.12 -1.88
N ARG A 382 7.82 11.42 -1.56
CA ARG A 382 8.72 12.23 -2.38
C ARG A 382 9.42 11.35 -3.41
N ILE A 383 9.78 11.93 -4.56
CA ILE A 383 10.74 11.27 -5.45
C ILE A 383 12.04 11.06 -4.65
N PRO A 384 12.56 9.82 -4.56
CA PRO A 384 13.76 9.52 -3.80
C PRO A 384 14.93 10.42 -4.20
N MET A 385 15.65 10.92 -3.20
CA MET A 385 16.81 11.76 -3.43
C MET A 385 17.93 10.95 -4.09
N MET A 386 18.60 11.58 -5.06
CA MET A 386 19.72 10.98 -5.79
C MET A 386 21.05 11.42 -5.16
N GLU A 387 22.09 10.61 -5.32
CA GLU A 387 23.43 10.90 -4.80
C GLU A 387 24.02 12.16 -5.45
N ARG A 388 23.70 12.37 -6.73
CA ARG A 388 24.20 13.50 -7.52
C ARG A 388 23.15 14.05 -8.47
N ALA A 389 23.29 15.33 -8.80
CA ALA A 389 22.33 16.10 -9.58
C ALA A 389 22.16 15.64 -11.04
N ASN A 390 23.17 14.99 -11.63
CA ASN A 390 23.14 14.53 -13.03
C ASN A 390 22.65 13.08 -13.19
N GLN A 391 21.91 12.56 -12.21
CA GLN A 391 21.18 11.30 -12.35
C GLN A 391 19.74 11.59 -12.77
N THR A 392 19.22 10.78 -13.71
CA THR A 392 17.81 10.80 -14.04
C THR A 392 17.01 10.22 -12.86
N PRO A 393 16.06 10.96 -12.28
CA PRO A 393 15.21 10.42 -11.22
C PRO A 393 14.36 9.27 -11.74
N ALA A 394 13.86 8.43 -10.84
CA ALA A 394 12.93 7.35 -11.16
C ALA A 394 11.56 7.91 -11.57
N ILE A 395 11.45 8.41 -12.79
CA ILE A 395 10.25 8.97 -13.40
C ILE A 395 10.22 8.64 -14.89
N ASP A 396 9.03 8.37 -15.41
CA ASP A 396 8.81 8.22 -16.85
C ASP A 396 7.42 8.73 -17.25
N VAL A 397 7.27 9.19 -18.49
CA VAL A 397 6.07 9.86 -18.97
C VAL A 397 5.79 9.47 -20.43
N VAL A 398 4.55 9.05 -20.69
CA VAL A 398 4.06 8.76 -22.04
C VAL A 398 2.88 9.65 -22.39
N ARG A 399 2.63 9.80 -23.69
CA ARG A 399 1.46 10.52 -24.23
C ARG A 399 0.58 9.56 -25.01
N ILE A 400 -0.69 9.52 -24.65
CA ILE A 400 -1.69 8.61 -25.23
C ILE A 400 -2.80 9.45 -25.83
N ARG A 401 -3.20 9.16 -27.06
CA ARG A 401 -4.36 9.83 -27.67
C ARG A 401 -5.66 9.16 -27.25
N VAL A 402 -6.57 9.91 -26.66
CA VAL A 402 -7.92 9.46 -26.32
C VAL A 402 -8.88 10.00 -27.38
N ASN A 403 -9.50 9.10 -28.13
CA ASN A 403 -10.44 9.43 -29.22
C ASN A 403 -11.89 9.38 -28.73
#